data_AF-A0A5D0V3U3-F1
#
_entry.id   AF-A0A5D0V3U3-F1
#
_cell.length_a   1.000
_cell.length_b   1.000
_cell.length_c   1.000
_cell.angle_alpha   90.00
_cell.angle_beta   90.00
_cell.angle_gamma   90.00
#
_symmetry.space_group_name_H-M   'P 1'
#
loop_
_entity.id
_entity.type
_entity.pdbx_description
1 polymer ?
#
loop_
_entity_poly.entity_id
_entity_poly.type
_entity_poly.pdbx_seq_one_letter_code
_entity_poly.pdbx_strand_id
1 'polypeptide(L)'
;MDEDARQQALLTAVTTEHFVLQTSRSATIAESVGRATIFMSMLSAGLIGLGFVSSSGHLLRPYLGAVLPTLVITGLLTYARLVESMVENEVDLQRIQRIRAWYHHRFAGDLDFFVDALAQGGGKRAEWAAVGSQPGRVQMLLTTAALVGAVNALLIGLGATLLSGVFGAAPGLAIAVGVVVALAAFAVQIVHINRASISLGR
;
A
#
# COMPACT_ATOMS: atom_id res chain seq x y z
N MET A 1 6.54 7.20 -47.04
CA MET A 1 5.58 7.37 -45.92
C MET A 1 5.52 8.84 -45.61
N ASP A 2 4.37 9.46 -45.85
CA ASP A 2 4.14 10.88 -45.56
C ASP A 2 4.32 11.14 -44.06
N GLU A 3 4.96 12.26 -43.74
CA GLU A 3 5.28 12.66 -42.36
C GLU A 3 4.02 12.72 -41.49
N ASP A 4 2.90 13.16 -42.07
CA ASP A 4 1.59 13.24 -41.42
C ASP A 4 1.06 11.85 -41.02
N ALA A 5 1.20 10.85 -41.90
CA ALA A 5 0.80 9.47 -41.61
C ALA A 5 1.64 8.87 -40.48
N ARG A 6 2.93 9.23 -40.38
CA ARG A 6 3.81 8.82 -39.29
C ARG A 6 3.41 9.50 -37.97
N GLN A 7 3.06 10.79 -38.00
CA GLN A 7 2.56 11.51 -36.82
C GLN A 7 1.23 10.93 -36.31
N GLN A 8 0.29 10.61 -37.20
CA GLN A 8 -1.00 10.03 -36.84
C GLN A 8 -0.86 8.63 -36.23
N ALA A 9 0.01 7.79 -36.79
CA ALA A 9 0.34 6.48 -36.24
C ALA A 9 0.95 6.59 -34.84
N LEU A 10 1.83 7.58 -34.63
CA LEU A 10 2.48 7.82 -33.35
C LEU A 10 1.49 8.35 -32.30
N LEU A 11 0.58 9.24 -32.67
CA LEU A 11 -0.53 9.70 -31.83
C LEU A 11 -1.43 8.56 -31.37
N THR A 12 -1.73 7.63 -32.27
CA THR A 12 -2.53 6.44 -31.96
C THR A 12 -1.79 5.50 -31.03
N ALA A 13 -0.49 5.26 -31.27
CA ALA A 13 0.34 4.41 -30.43
C ALA A 13 0.42 4.93 -28.99
N VAL A 14 0.59 6.24 -28.81
CA VAL A 14 0.74 6.81 -27.46
C VAL A 14 -0.58 6.95 -26.73
N THR A 15 -1.66 7.31 -27.41
CA THR A 15 -2.99 7.29 -26.77
C THR A 15 -3.34 5.89 -26.29
N THR A 16 -3.03 4.87 -27.10
CA THR A 16 -3.17 3.45 -26.71
C THR A 16 -2.31 3.13 -25.49
N GLU A 17 -1.02 3.49 -25.50
CA GLU A 17 -0.11 3.26 -24.37
C GLU A 17 -0.60 3.97 -23.08
N HIS A 18 -1.14 5.19 -23.18
CA HIS A 18 -1.70 5.91 -22.05
C HIS A 18 -2.91 5.17 -21.44
N PHE A 19 -3.82 4.68 -22.27
CA PHE A 19 -4.97 3.89 -21.79
C PHE A 19 -4.55 2.55 -21.18
N VAL A 20 -3.53 1.89 -21.74
CA VAL A 20 -2.97 0.67 -21.16
C VAL A 20 -2.42 0.93 -19.76
N LEU A 21 -1.64 2.00 -19.58
CA LEU A 21 -1.08 2.37 -18.28
C LEU A 21 -2.16 2.81 -17.27
N GLN A 22 -3.18 3.55 -17.70
CA GLN A 22 -4.33 3.89 -16.84
C GLN A 22 -5.14 2.66 -16.42
N THR A 23 -5.30 1.70 -17.33
CA THR A 23 -6.00 0.43 -17.05
C THR A 23 -5.20 -0.41 -16.07
N SER A 24 -3.88 -0.53 -16.26
CA SER A 24 -2.95 -1.18 -15.33
C SER A 24 -3.11 -0.61 -13.92
N ARG A 25 -3.02 0.72 -13.80
CA ARG A 25 -3.18 1.42 -12.51
C ARG A 25 -4.53 1.16 -11.84
N SER A 26 -5.62 1.21 -12.61
CA SER A 26 -6.96 0.96 -12.08
C SER A 26 -7.13 -0.48 -11.60
N ALA A 27 -6.53 -1.45 -12.30
CA ALA A 27 -6.50 -2.85 -11.88
C ALA A 27 -5.73 -3.04 -10.56
N THR A 28 -4.55 -2.42 -10.43
CA THR A 28 -3.74 -2.47 -9.20
C THR A 28 -4.45 -1.86 -7.99
N ILE A 29 -5.16 -0.74 -8.18
CA ILE A 29 -5.99 -0.12 -7.14
C ILE A 29 -7.14 -1.07 -6.75
N ALA A 30 -7.86 -1.64 -7.73
CA ALA A 30 -8.95 -2.56 -7.47
C ALA A 30 -8.49 -3.83 -6.74
N GLU A 31 -7.34 -4.38 -7.10
CA GLU A 31 -6.73 -5.52 -6.39
C GLU A 31 -6.42 -5.15 -4.93
N SER A 32 -5.79 -3.98 -4.71
CA SER A 32 -5.44 -3.48 -3.38
C SER A 32 -6.67 -3.30 -2.48
N VAL A 33 -7.72 -2.68 -3.00
CA VAL A 33 -9.00 -2.48 -2.29
C VAL A 33 -9.69 -3.82 -2.03
N GLY A 34 -9.69 -4.74 -3.00
CA GLY A 34 -10.27 -6.07 -2.85
C GLY A 34 -9.60 -6.87 -1.72
N ARG A 35 -8.26 -6.90 -1.71
CA ARG A 35 -7.50 -7.60 -0.67
C ARG A 35 -7.70 -6.98 0.72
N ALA A 36 -7.70 -5.65 0.83
CA ALA A 36 -7.96 -4.96 2.10
C ALA A 36 -9.38 -5.25 2.62
N THR A 37 -10.38 -5.26 1.74
CA THR A 37 -11.78 -5.54 2.10
C THR A 37 -11.94 -6.97 2.61
N ILE A 38 -11.33 -7.95 1.93
CA ILE A 38 -11.32 -9.35 2.37
C ILE A 38 -10.69 -9.48 3.76
N PHE A 39 -9.52 -8.87 3.97
CA PHE A 39 -8.83 -8.90 5.26
C PHE A 39 -9.68 -8.27 6.38
N MET A 40 -10.24 -7.09 6.17
CA MET A 40 -11.08 -6.42 7.17
C MET A 40 -12.36 -7.19 7.48
N SER A 41 -12.94 -7.86 6.48
CA SER A 41 -14.11 -8.73 6.64
C SER A 41 -13.78 -9.96 7.49
N MET A 42 -12.66 -10.62 7.19
CA MET A 42 -12.17 -11.77 7.95
C MET A 42 -11.82 -11.40 9.40
N LEU A 43 -11.17 -10.24 9.59
CA LEU A 43 -10.87 -9.68 10.90
C LEU A 43 -12.15 -9.42 11.70
N SER A 44 -13.13 -8.76 11.09
CA SER A 44 -14.41 -8.48 11.75
C SER A 44 -15.13 -9.77 12.15
N ALA A 45 -15.20 -10.75 11.25
CA ALA A 45 -15.79 -12.06 11.56
C ALA A 45 -15.03 -12.79 12.69
N GLY A 46 -13.70 -12.71 12.70
CA GLY A 46 -12.86 -13.26 13.77
C GLY A 46 -13.09 -12.58 15.13
N LEU A 47 -13.25 -11.26 15.15
CA LEU A 47 -13.56 -10.52 16.39
C LEU A 47 -14.97 -10.81 16.90
N ILE A 48 -15.94 -10.94 16.00
CA ILE A 48 -17.31 -11.35 16.35
C ILE A 48 -17.30 -12.77 16.96
N GLY A 49 -16.60 -13.71 16.32
CA GLY A 49 -16.45 -15.07 16.84
C GLY A 49 -15.74 -15.11 18.19
N LEU A 50 -14.72 -14.27 18.38
CA LEU A 50 -14.06 -14.10 19.68
C LEU A 50 -15.04 -13.60 20.74
N GLY A 51 -15.92 -12.66 20.40
CA GLY A 51 -16.99 -12.17 21.28
C GLY A 51 -17.89 -13.31 21.78
N PHE A 52 -18.32 -14.21 20.89
CA PHE A 52 -19.13 -15.38 21.26
C PHE A 52 -18.39 -16.38 22.16
N VAL A 53 -17.10 -16.59 21.90
CA VAL A 53 -16.29 -17.57 22.63
C VAL A 53 -15.72 -17.01 23.96
N SER A 54 -15.72 -15.69 24.14
CA SER A 54 -15.12 -15.01 25.30
C SER A 54 -15.64 -15.50 26.66
N SER A 55 -16.92 -15.85 26.74
CA SER A 55 -17.56 -16.37 27.96
C SER A 55 -17.25 -17.85 28.25
N SER A 56 -16.70 -18.58 27.28
CA SER A 56 -16.42 -20.02 27.36
C SER A 56 -14.92 -20.28 27.42
N GLY A 57 -14.37 -20.26 28.64
CA GLY A 57 -12.92 -20.40 28.87
C GLY A 57 -12.26 -21.65 28.26
N HIS A 58 -13.02 -22.74 28.06
CA HIS A 58 -12.54 -23.97 27.43
C HIS A 58 -12.41 -23.87 25.90
N LEU A 59 -13.23 -23.05 25.24
CA LEU A 59 -13.19 -22.81 23.79
C LEU A 59 -12.25 -21.65 23.41
N LEU A 60 -11.99 -20.73 24.35
CA LEU A 60 -11.18 -19.54 24.10
C LEU A 60 -9.75 -19.87 23.64
N ARG A 61 -9.07 -20.80 24.33
CA ARG A 61 -7.69 -21.19 23.99
C ARG A 61 -7.57 -21.82 22.58
N PRO A 62 -8.36 -22.86 22.22
CA PRO A 62 -8.29 -23.43 20.88
C PRO A 62 -8.76 -22.46 19.79
N TYR A 63 -9.75 -21.61 20.08
CA TYR A 63 -10.21 -20.58 19.14
C TYR A 63 -9.11 -19.58 18.82
N LEU A 64 -8.47 -19.01 19.86
CA LEU A 64 -7.34 -18.10 19.68
C LEU A 64 -6.18 -18.79 18.95
N GLY A 65 -5.86 -20.04 19.31
CA GLY A 65 -4.79 -20.81 18.66
C GLY A 65 -5.00 -21.04 17.15
N ALA A 66 -6.25 -21.10 16.67
CA ALA A 66 -6.55 -21.27 15.26
C ALA A 66 -6.73 -19.94 14.51
N VAL A 67 -7.47 -18.99 15.10
CA VAL A 67 -7.91 -17.77 14.42
C VAL A 67 -6.83 -16.70 14.39
N LEU A 68 -6.09 -16.48 15.49
CA LEU A 68 -5.05 -15.44 15.54
C LEU A 68 -3.94 -15.68 14.50
N PRO A 69 -3.32 -16.88 14.42
CA PRO A 69 -2.28 -17.12 13.42
C PRO A 69 -2.80 -16.95 12.00
N THR A 70 -4.01 -17.43 11.72
CA THR A 70 -4.64 -17.29 10.39
C THR A 70 -4.82 -15.81 10.01
N LEU A 71 -5.31 -14.98 10.93
CA LEU A 71 -5.47 -13.54 10.70
C LEU A 71 -4.13 -12.83 10.51
N VAL A 72 -3.13 -13.15 11.33
CA VAL A 72 -1.79 -12.54 11.24
C VAL A 72 -1.10 -12.91 9.93
N ILE A 73 -1.14 -14.19 9.52
CA ILE A 73 -0.55 -14.65 8.26
C ILE A 73 -1.26 -13.98 7.08
N THR A 74 -2.59 -13.95 7.08
CA THR A 74 -3.37 -13.32 6.02
C THR A 74 -3.06 -11.83 5.94
N GLY A 75 -3.03 -11.13 7.07
CA GLY A 75 -2.68 -9.70 7.14
C GLY A 75 -1.27 -9.41 6.65
N LEU A 76 -0.30 -10.27 6.96
CA LEU A 76 1.08 -10.13 6.49
C LEU A 76 1.18 -10.31 4.96
N LEU A 77 0.49 -11.30 4.40
CA LEU A 77 0.44 -11.53 2.95
C LEU A 77 -0.25 -10.38 2.23
N THR A 78 -1.37 -9.88 2.78
CA THR A 78 -2.06 -8.70 2.23
C THR A 78 -1.15 -7.49 2.25
N TYR A 79 -0.46 -7.23 3.36
CA TYR A 79 0.49 -6.13 3.48
C TYR A 79 1.62 -6.24 2.45
N ALA A 80 2.27 -7.41 2.32
CA ALA A 80 3.37 -7.60 1.36
C ALA A 80 2.92 -7.29 -0.07
N ARG A 81 1.75 -7.81 -0.47
CA ARG A 81 1.21 -7.54 -1.81
C ARG A 81 0.83 -6.08 -2.03
N LEU A 82 0.32 -5.39 -1.00
CA LEU A 82 0.04 -3.96 -1.08
C LEU A 82 1.31 -3.13 -1.26
N VAL A 83 2.42 -3.54 -0.65
CA VAL A 83 3.73 -2.91 -0.84
C VAL A 83 4.24 -3.14 -2.27
N GLU A 84 4.13 -4.36 -2.80
CA GLU A 84 4.48 -4.66 -4.20
C GLU A 84 3.65 -3.83 -5.18
N SER A 85 2.33 -3.80 -5.03
CA SER A 85 1.43 -3.02 -5.86
C SER A 85 1.69 -1.50 -5.78
N MET A 86 2.11 -1.00 -4.61
CA MET A 86 2.54 0.40 -4.48
C MET A 86 3.78 0.68 -5.33
N VAL A 87 4.76 -0.22 -5.29
CA VAL A 87 6.01 -0.13 -6.07
C VAL A 87 5.73 -0.18 -7.57
N GLU A 88 4.90 -1.12 -8.02
CA GLU A 88 4.51 -1.26 -9.43
C GLU A 88 3.81 0.01 -9.94
N ASN A 89 2.91 0.59 -9.14
CA ASN A 89 2.23 1.84 -9.48
C ASN A 89 3.20 3.02 -9.65
N GLU A 90 4.28 3.10 -8.87
CA GLU A 90 5.26 4.19 -8.98
C GLU A 90 6.10 4.07 -10.27
N VAL A 91 6.43 2.84 -10.69
CA VAL A 91 7.11 2.59 -11.97
C VAL A 91 6.22 2.96 -13.15
N ASP A 92 4.93 2.61 -13.11
CA ASP A 92 3.97 2.95 -14.17
C ASP A 92 3.79 4.47 -14.31
N LEU A 93 3.74 5.21 -13.20
CA LEU A 93 3.65 6.67 -13.20
C LEU A 93 4.87 7.34 -13.86
N GLN A 94 6.08 6.85 -13.60
CA GLN A 94 7.30 7.35 -14.24
C GLN A 94 7.30 7.15 -15.76
N ARG A 95 6.73 6.04 -16.24
CA ARG A 95 6.59 5.76 -17.68
C ARG A 95 5.59 6.70 -18.33
N ILE A 96 4.43 6.95 -17.70
CA ILE A 96 3.44 7.92 -18.17
C ILE A 96 4.04 9.33 -18.25
N GLN A 97 4.77 9.76 -17.22
CA GLN A 97 5.42 11.08 -17.17
C GLN A 97 6.44 11.26 -18.30
N ARG A 98 7.22 10.23 -18.63
CA ARG A 98 8.20 10.26 -19.73
C ARG A 98 7.53 10.40 -21.10
N ILE A 99 6.42 9.71 -21.32
CA ILE A 99 5.63 9.83 -22.54
C ILE A 99 5.05 11.24 -22.66
N ARG A 100 4.54 11.80 -21.55
CA ARG A 100 3.97 13.16 -21.52
C ARG A 100 5.02 14.24 -21.80
N ALA A 101 6.22 14.08 -21.25
CA ALA A 101 7.35 14.98 -21.52
C ALA A 101 7.80 14.93 -22.99
N TRP A 102 7.81 13.74 -23.60
CA TRP A 102 8.13 13.58 -25.03
C TRP A 102 7.08 14.27 -25.93
N TYR A 103 5.80 14.18 -25.58
CA TYR A 103 4.71 14.88 -26.28
C TYR A 103 4.86 16.38 -26.24
N HIS A 104 5.18 16.91 -25.06
CA HIS A 104 5.32 18.35 -24.87
C HIS A 104 6.46 18.91 -25.70
N HIS A 105 7.62 18.24 -25.67
CA HIS A 105 8.79 18.65 -26.42
C HIS A 105 8.60 18.60 -27.94
N ARG A 106 7.74 17.71 -28.45
CA ARG A 106 7.54 17.50 -29.89
C ARG A 106 6.41 18.32 -30.50
N PHE A 107 5.35 18.63 -29.75
CA PHE A 107 4.12 19.21 -30.30
C PHE A 107 3.57 20.46 -29.59
N ALA A 108 4.03 20.81 -28.39
CA ALA A 108 3.32 21.78 -27.53
C ALA A 108 4.21 22.88 -26.94
N GLY A 109 5.21 23.35 -27.69
CA GLY A 109 6.17 24.38 -27.27
C GLY A 109 5.55 25.68 -26.73
N ASP A 110 4.30 26.00 -27.09
CA ASP A 110 3.58 27.23 -26.68
C ASP A 110 2.37 26.99 -25.74
N LEU A 111 2.09 25.75 -25.33
CA LEU A 111 0.93 25.45 -24.47
C LEU A 111 1.39 25.23 -23.01
N ASP A 112 1.15 26.24 -22.19
CA ASP A 112 1.43 26.27 -20.73
C ASP A 112 0.72 25.14 -19.94
N PHE A 113 -0.23 24.44 -20.56
CA PHE A 113 -1.02 23.37 -19.94
C PHE A 113 -0.19 22.14 -19.52
N PHE A 114 1.02 21.99 -20.06
CA PHE A 114 1.90 20.84 -19.84
C PHE A 114 3.22 21.23 -19.15
N VAL A 115 3.35 22.46 -18.65
CA VAL A 115 4.58 22.95 -17.98
C VAL A 115 4.96 22.08 -16.78
N ASP A 116 3.99 21.43 -16.13
CA ASP A 116 4.26 20.42 -15.10
C ASP A 116 5.11 19.25 -15.62
N ALA A 117 4.92 18.82 -16.88
CA ALA A 117 5.68 17.73 -17.50
C ALA A 117 7.12 18.13 -17.90
N LEU A 118 7.42 19.44 -17.94
CA LEU A 118 8.68 20.00 -18.42
C LEU A 118 9.72 20.30 -17.33
N ALA A 119 9.42 20.05 -16.05
CA ALA A 119 10.46 20.12 -15.02
C ALA A 119 11.47 18.97 -15.22
N GLN A 120 12.42 19.17 -16.13
CA GLN A 120 13.54 18.28 -16.54
C GLN A 120 14.54 17.96 -15.40
N GLY A 121 14.09 17.97 -14.15
CA GLY A 121 14.82 17.52 -12.97
C GLY A 121 13.91 17.00 -11.86
N GLY A 122 12.64 16.74 -12.14
CA GLY A 122 11.71 16.32 -11.09
C GLY A 122 10.42 15.76 -11.65
N GLY A 123 10.43 14.51 -12.11
CA GLY A 123 9.18 13.74 -12.33
C GLY A 123 8.30 13.66 -11.09
N LYS A 124 8.88 13.96 -9.92
CA LYS A 124 8.15 14.17 -8.69
C LYS A 124 7.30 15.48 -8.74
N ARG A 125 7.75 16.56 -9.40
CA ARG A 125 7.19 17.94 -9.45
C ARG A 125 5.83 18.08 -10.12
N ALA A 126 5.60 17.29 -11.17
CA ALA A 126 4.32 17.23 -11.86
C ALA A 126 3.21 16.53 -11.05
N GLU A 127 3.56 15.62 -10.14
CA GLU A 127 2.62 15.05 -9.17
C GLU A 127 2.28 16.05 -8.05
N TRP A 128 3.16 17.04 -7.80
CA TRP A 128 3.06 17.99 -6.68
C TRP A 128 1.95 19.03 -6.87
N ALA A 129 1.65 19.44 -8.10
CA ALA A 129 0.61 20.43 -8.39
C ALA A 129 -0.81 19.85 -8.37
N ALA A 130 -0.97 18.55 -8.67
CA ALA A 130 -2.29 17.89 -8.69
C ALA A 130 -2.72 17.33 -7.33
N VAL A 131 -1.78 17.05 -6.40
CA VAL A 131 -2.05 16.38 -5.10
C VAL A 131 -1.67 17.24 -3.88
N GLY A 132 -1.05 18.41 -4.07
CA GLY A 132 -0.87 19.42 -3.01
C GLY A 132 0.00 18.99 -1.82
N SER A 133 0.81 17.94 -1.96
CA SER A 133 1.68 17.46 -0.86
C SER A 133 2.95 16.81 -1.38
N GLN A 134 4.09 17.15 -0.75
CA GLN A 134 5.39 16.53 -0.99
C GLN A 134 5.36 15.07 -0.49
N PRO A 135 5.98 14.10 -1.21
CA PRO A 135 6.17 12.75 -0.68
C PRO A 135 7.27 12.80 0.39
N GLY A 136 6.91 13.33 1.56
CA GLY A 136 7.64 13.11 2.79
C GLY A 136 7.38 11.69 3.27
N ARG A 137 8.28 11.17 4.11
CA ARG A 137 8.14 9.89 4.84
C ARG A 137 6.78 9.71 5.53
N VAL A 138 6.04 10.81 5.72
CA VAL A 138 4.71 10.89 6.31
C VAL A 138 3.57 10.60 5.30
N GLN A 139 3.71 10.92 4.01
CA GLN A 139 2.68 10.59 3.00
C GLN A 139 2.63 9.09 2.69
N MET A 140 3.75 8.39 2.86
CA MET A 140 3.79 6.92 2.87
C MET A 140 2.97 6.30 4.01
N LEU A 141 2.81 7.00 5.14
CA LEU A 141 1.93 6.58 6.25
C LEU A 141 0.44 6.72 5.92
N LEU A 142 0.10 7.50 4.89
CA LEU A 142 -1.29 7.71 4.44
C LEU A 142 -1.72 6.71 3.34
N THR A 143 -0.89 5.69 3.07
CA THR A 143 -1.21 4.66 2.07
C THR A 143 -2.08 3.56 2.66
N THR A 144 -2.92 2.92 1.82
CA THR A 144 -3.72 1.74 2.19
C THR A 144 -2.85 0.61 2.76
N ALA A 145 -1.60 0.47 2.28
CA ALA A 145 -0.61 -0.47 2.80
C ALA A 145 -0.23 -0.18 4.26
N ALA A 146 0.00 1.08 4.62
CA ALA A 146 0.32 1.48 5.99
C ALA A 146 -0.86 1.26 6.94
N LEU A 147 -2.09 1.54 6.50
CA LEU A 147 -3.31 1.27 7.28
C LEU A 147 -3.46 -0.24 7.58
N VAL A 148 -3.36 -1.08 6.56
CA VAL A 148 -3.46 -2.55 6.72
C VAL A 148 -2.30 -3.08 7.57
N GLY A 149 -1.09 -2.54 7.39
CA GLY A 149 0.06 -2.83 8.25
C GLY A 149 -0.21 -2.51 9.71
N ALA A 150 -0.73 -1.31 10.01
CA ALA A 150 -1.08 -0.90 11.37
C ALA A 150 -2.07 -1.87 12.03
N VAL A 151 -3.12 -2.27 11.30
CA VAL A 151 -4.09 -3.25 11.78
C VAL A 151 -3.43 -4.61 12.04
N ASN A 152 -2.54 -5.06 11.16
CA ASN A 152 -1.81 -6.31 11.34
C ASN A 152 -0.84 -6.26 12.54
N ALA A 153 -0.13 -5.15 12.73
CA ALA A 153 0.75 -4.95 13.87
C ALA A 153 -0.02 -4.97 15.20
N LEU A 154 -1.23 -4.39 15.21
CA LEU A 154 -2.14 -4.45 16.35
C LEU A 154 -2.58 -5.88 16.66
N LEU A 155 -2.87 -6.70 15.63
CA LEU A 155 -3.16 -8.12 15.80
C LEU A 155 -1.99 -8.92 16.38
N ILE A 156 -0.76 -8.64 15.94
CA ILE A 156 0.45 -9.27 16.47
C ILE A 156 0.63 -8.92 17.96
N GLY A 157 0.44 -7.65 18.32
CA GLY A 157 0.47 -7.21 19.72
C GLY A 157 -0.61 -7.85 20.58
N LEU A 158 -1.85 -7.94 20.06
CA LEU A 158 -2.94 -8.64 20.72
C LEU A 158 -2.60 -10.11 20.97
N GLY A 159 -2.01 -10.78 19.98
CA GLY A 159 -1.52 -12.16 20.13
C GLY A 159 -0.48 -12.29 21.24
N ALA A 160 0.47 -11.35 21.32
CA ALA A 160 1.48 -11.33 22.38
C ALA A 160 0.88 -11.07 23.78
N THR A 161 -0.10 -10.16 23.91
CA THR A 161 -0.84 -9.93 25.16
C THR A 161 -1.55 -11.21 25.62
N LEU A 162 -2.26 -11.87 24.70
CA LEU A 162 -3.04 -13.06 25.06
C LEU A 162 -2.15 -14.25 25.40
N LEU A 163 -1.06 -14.46 24.67
CA LEU A 163 -0.07 -15.49 24.98
C LEU A 163 0.59 -15.24 26.34
N SER A 164 1.04 -14.02 26.62
CA SER A 164 1.65 -13.70 27.92
C SER A 164 0.67 -13.87 29.09
N GLY A 165 -0.61 -13.55 28.91
CA GLY A 165 -1.66 -13.85 29.87
C GLY A 165 -1.86 -15.36 30.11
N VAL A 166 -1.76 -16.20 29.07
CA VAL A 166 -1.83 -17.67 29.21
C VAL A 166 -0.64 -18.23 30.00
N PHE A 167 0.54 -17.61 29.89
CA PHE A 167 1.72 -17.96 30.69
C PHE A 167 1.68 -17.40 32.13
N GLY A 168 0.58 -16.78 32.55
CA GLY A 168 0.39 -16.30 33.92
C GLY A 168 1.00 -14.93 34.21
N ALA A 169 1.33 -14.14 33.19
CA ALA A 169 1.76 -12.76 33.39
C ALA A 169 0.63 -11.94 34.03
N ALA A 170 1.01 -11.01 34.92
CA ALA A 170 0.04 -10.05 35.45
C ALA A 170 -0.59 -9.25 34.29
N PRO A 171 -1.89 -8.92 34.36
CA PRO A 171 -2.60 -8.26 33.24
C PRO A 171 -1.90 -7.00 32.74
N GLY A 172 -1.36 -6.17 33.64
CA GLY A 172 -0.62 -4.96 33.26
C GLY A 172 0.67 -5.26 32.48
N LEU A 173 1.40 -6.31 32.86
CA LEU A 173 2.60 -6.75 32.15
C LEU A 173 2.26 -7.34 30.78
N ALA A 174 1.20 -8.14 30.71
CA ALA A 174 0.74 -8.73 29.45
C ALA A 174 0.35 -7.63 28.43
N ILE A 175 -0.39 -6.62 28.88
CA ILE A 175 -0.77 -5.47 28.04
C ILE A 175 0.48 -4.69 27.61
N ALA A 176 1.41 -4.41 28.52
CA ALA A 176 2.63 -3.69 28.20
C ALA A 176 3.46 -4.42 27.14
N VAL A 177 3.63 -5.74 27.29
CA VAL A 177 4.34 -6.58 26.31
C VAL A 177 3.65 -6.51 24.95
N GLY A 178 2.33 -6.66 24.88
CA GLY A 178 1.62 -6.58 23.61
C GLY A 178 1.68 -5.21 22.94
N VAL A 179 1.62 -4.12 23.71
CA VAL A 179 1.79 -2.75 23.18
C VAL A 179 3.19 -2.58 22.60
N VAL A 180 4.22 -3.02 23.32
CA VAL A 180 5.62 -2.95 22.83
C VAL A 180 5.79 -3.77 21.55
N VAL A 181 5.22 -4.98 21.51
CA VAL A 181 5.27 -5.85 20.32
C VAL A 181 4.51 -5.23 19.15
N ALA A 182 3.34 -4.63 19.37
CA ALA A 182 2.59 -3.93 18.33
C ALA A 182 3.40 -2.77 17.74
N LEU A 183 3.98 -1.93 18.59
CA LEU A 183 4.79 -0.79 18.17
C LEU A 183 6.05 -1.24 17.42
N ALA A 184 6.72 -2.29 17.89
CA ALA A 184 7.89 -2.85 17.23
C ALA A 184 7.52 -3.44 15.84
N ALA A 185 6.44 -4.21 15.75
CA ALA A 185 5.96 -4.77 14.49
C ALA A 185 5.58 -3.68 13.49
N PHE A 186 4.90 -2.63 13.94
CA PHE A 186 4.54 -1.48 13.12
C PHE A 186 5.77 -0.70 12.65
N ALA A 187 6.75 -0.50 13.53
CA ALA A 187 8.02 0.15 13.18
C ALA A 187 8.78 -0.66 12.12
N VAL A 188 8.84 -2.00 12.25
CA VAL A 188 9.46 -2.89 11.26
C VAL A 188 8.77 -2.76 9.90
N GLN A 189 7.44 -2.75 9.86
CA GLN A 189 6.68 -2.56 8.62
C GLN A 189 6.93 -1.18 8.00
N ILE A 190 6.98 -0.10 8.79
CA ILE A 190 7.33 1.23 8.29
C ILE A 190 8.76 1.24 7.72
N VAL A 191 9.71 0.60 8.38
CA VAL A 191 11.09 0.48 7.88
C VAL A 191 11.12 -0.32 6.58
N HIS A 192 10.31 -1.38 6.46
CA HIS A 192 10.22 -2.18 5.25
C HIS A 192 9.68 -1.38 4.07
N ILE A 193 8.58 -0.63 4.25
CA ILE A 193 8.04 0.31 3.25
C ILE A 193 9.12 1.33 2.82
N ASN A 194 9.83 1.92 3.78
CA ASN A 194 10.87 2.91 3.49
C ASN A 194 12.07 2.30 2.73
N ARG A 195 12.45 1.04 3.03
CA ARG A 195 13.54 0.37 2.30
C ARG A 195 13.13 0.02 0.87
N ALA A 196 11.89 -0.42 0.68
CA ALA A 196 11.36 -0.75 -0.64
C ALA A 196 11.37 0.48 -1.58
N SER A 197 11.03 1.68 -1.07
CA SER A 197 11.09 2.91 -1.89
C SER A 197 12.51 3.43 -2.16
N ILE A 198 13.42 3.34 -1.18
CA ILE A 198 14.81 3.81 -1.37
C ILE A 198 15.56 2.94 -2.41
N SER A 199 15.22 1.65 -2.52
CA SER A 199 15.83 0.73 -3.49
C SER A 199 15.58 1.11 -4.97
N LEU A 200 14.54 1.90 -5.26
CA LEU A 200 14.18 2.31 -6.63
C LEU A 200 14.71 3.71 -6.99
N GLY A 201 15.26 4.44 -6.02
CA GLY A 201 15.87 5.75 -6.23
C GLY A 201 17.34 5.72 -6.64
N ARG A 202 17.93 4.52 -6.84
CA ARG A 202 19.30 4.34 -7.35
C ARG A 202 19.30 3.77 -8.75
#